data_AF-A0A3N5FTG8-F1
#
_entry.id   AF-A0A3N5FTG8-F1
#
_cell.length_a   1.000
_cell.length_b   1.000
_cell.length_c   1.000
_cell.angle_alpha   90.00
_cell.angle_beta   90.00
_cell.angle_gamma   90.00
#
_symmetry.space_group_name_H-M   'P 1'
#
loop_
_entity.id
_entity.type
_entity.pdbx_description
1 polymer ?
#
loop_
_entity_poly.entity_id
_entity_poly.type
_entity_poly.pdbx_seq_one_letter_code
_entity_poly.pdbx_strand_id
1 'polypeptide(L)'
;MHTASYPVPSSVKVRLRFDADGGWSDEDGLYDSHAGPVVIDNLVVEGLALEDFEDEAVGATTAADWESYLIPGYGSSNMAMFSGFSQLQEDACAKNMSCLWAAIFGSTETYACGGFPQQAAVPKGDAQGQYLHAEILSPPIPLAGTGNVVNLEFSVYRDLEIEAYVFYLWDIRTVAPNGCASRWRSRNLPYWGQQKDWFVATFPVGDLIDLSHETMQVRLGVFDGWGIWGGLAYVPCHSHAPLFDNVRVYRVDIFGPTFAGRDYEQFQDTFPTDGSDTGTGRADAAVSWQADASMTNVPADSATLICVDGLTRYPAGDPVTGDKSGLAVDPVLGGWQIYCWVRVIDSGVPQVAGPKFGAGLQELPRYPFKDTQVADGKTWTRIRCDRASNSASRWRIDFPDALFTAGDVVEFFYGATSTSGLTSYCSGNSLNYVQSDVDVAAAAASEFTILPLAPGSPGTDILYVDGMDGRGAQVYWDTAFEQLGTTPDRYDVRAPTSGVGNRPGGRVTDVVTQLNGNYKVILWDCGDITPTLGDGTSSTEKSDDYALINTFLAN
;
A
#
# COMPACT_ATOMS: atom_id res chain seq x y z
N MET A 1 12.93 4.52 48.03
CA MET A 1 13.92 5.56 48.35
C MET A 1 14.97 4.96 49.27
N HIS A 2 16.17 4.68 48.75
CA HIS A 2 17.33 4.32 49.56
C HIS A 2 18.08 5.61 49.90
N THR A 3 18.05 6.03 51.16
CA THR A 3 18.69 7.23 51.72
C THR A 3 20.07 6.91 52.28
N ALA A 4 20.95 6.32 51.45
CA ALA A 4 22.37 6.19 51.77
C ALA A 4 23.17 6.66 50.56
N SER A 5 23.69 7.89 50.63
CA SER A 5 24.72 8.37 49.71
C SER A 5 26.05 7.76 50.12
N TYR A 6 26.74 7.15 49.15
CA TYR A 6 28.09 6.61 49.35
C TYR A 6 29.11 7.62 48.80
N PRO A 7 30.27 7.80 49.44
CA PRO A 7 31.32 8.66 48.90
C PRO A 7 31.76 8.12 47.54
N VAL A 8 31.56 8.92 46.51
CA VAL A 8 31.95 8.60 45.14
C VAL A 8 33.39 9.10 44.92
N PRO A 9 34.30 8.31 44.30
CA PRO A 9 35.65 8.77 43.97
C PRO A 9 35.63 10.07 43.13
N SER A 10 36.77 10.77 43.08
CA SER A 10 36.93 12.11 42.47
C SER A 10 36.61 12.24 40.98
N SER A 11 36.18 11.15 40.33
CA SER A 11 35.66 11.14 38.96
C SER A 11 34.61 10.05 38.83
N VAL A 12 33.43 10.41 38.31
CA VAL A 12 32.34 9.49 37.98
C VAL A 12 32.27 9.36 36.47
N LYS A 13 32.18 8.14 35.96
CA LYS A 13 31.89 7.89 34.55
C LYS A 13 30.45 7.40 34.45
N VAL A 14 29.63 8.12 33.69
CA VAL A 14 28.27 7.72 33.37
C VAL A 14 28.27 7.15 31.95
N ARG A 15 27.66 5.98 31.76
CA ARG A 15 27.42 5.41 30.44
C ARG A 15 25.93 5.28 30.25
N LEU A 16 25.44 5.89 29.19
CA LEU A 16 24.04 5.82 28.77
C LEU A 16 24.02 4.92 27.54
N ARG A 17 23.24 3.84 27.61
CA ARG A 17 23.03 2.92 26.51
C ARG A 17 21.55 2.91 26.18
N PHE A 18 21.26 3.03 24.90
CA PHE A 18 19.94 2.92 24.34
C PHE A 18 19.96 1.87 23.22
N ASP A 19 18.89 1.08 23.13
CA ASP A 19 18.64 0.13 22.05
C ASP A 19 17.14 0.33 21.66
N ALA A 20 16.85 0.71 20.41
CA ALA A 20 15.47 1.00 19.95
C ALA A 20 14.62 -0.25 19.75
N ASP A 21 15.25 -1.28 19.19
CA ASP A 21 14.69 -2.57 18.85
C ASP A 21 15.84 -3.57 18.54
N GLY A 22 15.54 -4.67 17.85
CA GLY A 22 16.56 -5.62 17.37
C GLY A 22 17.51 -5.08 16.28
N GLY A 23 17.29 -3.84 15.81
CA GLY A 23 17.90 -3.20 14.63
C GLY A 23 18.81 -1.99 14.90
N TRP A 24 19.26 -1.79 16.16
CA TRP A 24 20.32 -0.83 16.56
C TRP A 24 19.91 0.64 16.67
N SER A 25 19.04 1.20 15.82
CA SER A 25 18.63 2.61 15.83
C SER A 25 17.17 2.80 15.45
N ASP A 26 16.48 3.77 16.07
CA ASP A 26 15.13 4.18 15.69
C ASP A 26 15.07 5.07 14.43
N GLU A 27 16.23 5.47 13.88
CA GLU A 27 16.33 6.19 12.59
C GLU A 27 16.05 5.27 11.37
N ASP A 28 15.92 3.96 11.61
CA ASP A 28 15.62 2.95 10.60
C ASP A 28 14.16 2.99 10.11
N GLY A 29 13.30 3.71 10.83
CA GLY A 29 11.90 3.96 10.48
C GLY A 29 10.93 2.82 10.84
N LEU A 30 11.39 1.73 11.48
CA LEU A 30 10.52 0.61 11.86
C LEU A 30 9.66 0.96 13.10
N TYR A 31 10.26 1.65 14.08
CA TYR A 31 9.60 2.18 15.29
C TYR A 31 10.04 3.61 15.61
N ASP A 32 9.75 4.53 14.68
CA ASP A 32 10.18 5.93 14.71
C ASP A 32 9.64 6.68 15.95
N SER A 33 10.53 7.17 16.81
CA SER A 33 10.16 7.86 18.05
C SER A 33 10.11 9.39 17.82
N HIS A 34 9.06 10.05 18.33
CA HIS A 34 8.73 11.44 17.97
C HIS A 34 9.80 12.50 18.35
N ALA A 35 10.75 12.18 19.23
CA ALA A 35 11.74 13.14 19.76
C ALA A 35 13.18 12.60 19.71
N GLY A 36 13.42 11.56 18.91
CA GLY A 36 14.55 10.67 19.15
C GLY A 36 14.24 9.73 20.33
N PRO A 37 14.96 8.62 20.39
CA PRO A 37 14.55 7.48 21.21
C PRO A 37 14.63 7.77 22.70
N VAL A 38 15.61 8.60 23.03
CA VAL A 38 15.91 9.11 24.36
C VAL A 38 16.48 10.51 24.17
N VAL A 39 15.87 11.50 24.83
CA VAL A 39 16.44 12.83 25.01
C VAL A 39 17.05 12.86 26.41
N ILE A 40 18.34 13.16 26.49
CA ILE A 40 19.08 13.28 27.75
C ILE A 40 19.53 14.72 27.88
N ASP A 41 19.17 15.32 28.99
CA ASP A 41 19.49 16.69 29.31
C ASP A 41 19.58 16.83 30.84
N ASN A 42 20.26 17.86 31.31
CA ASN A 42 20.39 18.23 32.71
C ASN A 42 20.85 17.08 33.63
N LEU A 43 21.95 16.42 33.27
CA LEU A 43 22.50 15.31 34.03
C LEU A 43 23.26 15.82 35.28
N VAL A 44 22.77 15.42 36.45
CA VAL A 44 23.36 15.80 37.75
C VAL A 44 23.68 14.57 38.57
N VAL A 45 24.91 14.51 39.08
CA VAL A 45 25.33 13.59 40.14
C VAL A 45 25.52 14.40 41.42
N GLU A 46 24.99 13.94 42.55
CA GLU A 46 25.05 14.66 43.83
C GLU A 46 26.50 15.05 44.18
N GLY A 47 26.74 16.36 44.29
CA GLY A 47 28.06 16.92 44.58
C GLY A 47 28.98 17.20 43.38
N LEU A 48 28.50 16.97 42.14
CA LEU A 48 29.20 17.34 40.90
C LEU A 48 28.47 18.48 40.16
N ALA A 49 29.14 19.06 39.15
CA ALA A 49 28.57 20.08 38.29
C ALA A 49 27.45 19.51 37.39
N LEU A 50 26.56 20.38 36.93
CA LEU A 50 25.54 20.08 35.93
C LEU A 50 26.21 19.86 34.57
N GLU A 51 25.79 18.81 33.88
CA GLU A 51 26.00 18.65 32.44
C GLU A 51 24.66 18.87 31.74
N ASP A 52 24.57 19.90 30.90
CA ASP A 52 23.38 20.25 30.10
C ASP A 52 23.67 20.25 28.60
N PHE A 53 24.90 19.94 28.17
CA PHE A 53 25.33 19.89 26.78
C PHE A 53 25.18 21.21 26.00
N GLU A 54 24.88 22.33 26.67
CA GLU A 54 24.58 23.63 26.03
C GLU A 54 25.83 24.34 25.51
N ASP A 55 27.02 23.93 25.96
CA ASP A 55 28.30 24.44 25.49
C ASP A 55 28.75 23.78 24.16
N GLU A 56 28.09 22.69 23.74
CA GLU A 56 28.44 21.96 22.53
C GLU A 56 27.67 22.46 21.29
N ALA A 57 28.30 22.37 20.11
CA ALA A 57 27.62 22.70 18.88
C ALA A 57 26.54 21.64 18.55
N VAL A 58 25.40 22.08 17.98
CA VAL A 58 24.38 21.16 17.46
C VAL A 58 25.03 20.18 16.47
N GLY A 59 24.89 18.88 16.76
CA GLY A 59 25.49 17.78 15.98
C GLY A 59 26.88 17.34 16.45
N ALA A 60 27.39 17.87 17.58
CA ALA A 60 28.62 17.37 18.18
C ALA A 60 28.49 15.90 18.58
N THR A 61 29.43 15.07 18.14
CA THR A 61 29.53 13.64 18.49
C THR A 61 30.53 13.40 19.62
N THR A 62 31.22 14.45 20.07
CA THR A 62 32.25 14.45 21.11
C THR A 62 32.31 15.82 21.78
N ALA A 63 32.51 15.83 23.08
CA ALA A 63 32.77 16.99 23.94
C ALA A 63 34.13 16.82 24.64
N ALA A 64 34.51 17.75 25.54
CA ALA A 64 35.72 17.60 26.35
C ALA A 64 35.68 16.37 27.30
N ASP A 65 34.48 15.95 27.68
CA ASP A 65 34.20 14.91 28.69
C ASP A 65 33.13 13.90 28.27
N TRP A 66 32.52 14.07 27.09
CA TRP A 66 31.60 13.11 26.47
C TRP A 66 32.10 12.64 25.11
N GLU A 67 31.81 11.39 24.79
CA GLU A 67 31.95 10.87 23.44
C GLU A 67 30.73 10.01 23.11
N SER A 68 30.15 10.22 21.93
CA SER A 68 29.18 9.28 21.40
C SER A 68 29.93 8.03 20.95
N TYR A 69 29.48 6.87 21.44
CA TYR A 69 29.98 5.59 20.98
C TYR A 69 28.96 4.97 20.04
N LEU A 70 29.04 5.35 18.77
CA LEU A 70 28.27 4.75 17.70
C LEU A 70 28.98 3.47 17.28
N ILE A 71 28.40 2.31 17.60
CA ILE A 71 28.75 1.07 16.90
C ILE A 71 28.09 1.22 15.53
N PRO A 72 28.85 1.30 14.42
CA PRO A 72 28.24 1.35 13.10
C PRO A 72 27.32 0.14 12.95
N GLY A 73 26.10 0.35 12.47
CA GLY A 73 25.20 -0.75 12.17
C GLY A 73 25.91 -1.77 11.28
N TYR A 74 25.70 -3.06 11.57
CA TYR A 74 26.22 -4.12 10.72
C TYR A 74 25.67 -3.92 9.31
N GLY A 75 26.57 -3.75 8.33
CA GLY A 75 26.16 -3.42 6.96
C GLY A 75 26.42 -1.99 6.50
N SER A 76 26.64 -1.04 7.41
CA SER A 76 26.83 0.38 7.05
C SER A 76 27.98 0.66 6.07
N SER A 77 28.98 -0.23 6.02
CA SER A 77 30.10 -0.16 5.07
C SER A 77 29.94 -1.03 3.82
N ASN A 78 28.86 -1.82 3.74
CA ASN A 78 28.67 -2.82 2.69
C ASN A 78 28.06 -2.26 1.40
N MET A 79 27.50 -1.04 1.45
CA MET A 79 27.08 -0.31 0.26
C MET A 79 28.27 0.33 -0.45
N ALA A 80 28.51 -0.08 -1.70
CA ALA A 80 29.50 0.54 -2.56
C ALA A 80 29.06 0.57 -4.02
N MET A 81 29.80 1.35 -4.83
CA MET A 81 29.60 1.42 -6.26
C MET A 81 30.43 0.34 -6.97
N PHE A 82 29.81 -0.42 -7.85
CA PHE A 82 30.42 -1.49 -8.64
C PHE A 82 30.21 -1.23 -10.12
N SER A 83 31.11 -1.75 -10.96
CA SER A 83 30.84 -1.78 -12.41
C SER A 83 29.76 -2.83 -12.68
N GLY A 84 28.69 -2.46 -13.36
CA GLY A 84 27.63 -3.39 -13.77
C GLY A 84 28.16 -4.54 -14.63
N PHE A 85 29.23 -4.31 -15.40
CA PHE A 85 29.92 -5.37 -16.15
C PHE A 85 30.52 -6.47 -15.24
N SER A 86 30.93 -6.10 -14.03
CA SER A 86 31.54 -7.03 -13.07
C SER A 86 30.52 -7.79 -12.22
N GLN A 87 29.26 -7.38 -12.25
CA GLN A 87 28.20 -7.98 -11.46
C GLN A 87 27.40 -8.95 -12.32
N LEU A 88 27.01 -10.07 -11.71
CA LEU A 88 26.05 -10.98 -12.30
C LEU A 88 24.75 -10.22 -12.62
N GLN A 89 24.22 -10.44 -13.81
CA GLN A 89 22.90 -9.97 -14.24
C GLN A 89 22.39 -11.04 -15.20
N GLU A 90 21.36 -11.76 -14.80
CA GLU A 90 20.90 -12.96 -15.51
C GLU A 90 20.01 -12.62 -16.71
N ASP A 91 19.35 -11.46 -16.70
CA ASP A 91 18.72 -10.90 -17.90
C ASP A 91 19.78 -10.44 -18.91
N ALA A 92 20.01 -11.28 -19.93
CA ALA A 92 20.97 -11.01 -20.99
C ALA A 92 20.55 -9.85 -21.91
N CYS A 93 19.26 -9.51 -21.97
CA CYS A 93 18.72 -8.47 -22.85
C CYS A 93 18.75 -7.08 -22.20
N ALA A 94 18.74 -7.01 -20.86
CA ALA A 94 18.66 -5.76 -20.10
C ALA A 94 19.90 -5.48 -19.23
N LYS A 95 21.08 -6.03 -19.57
CA LYS A 95 22.29 -5.80 -18.76
C LYS A 95 22.63 -4.32 -18.65
N ASN A 96 22.67 -3.84 -17.42
CA ASN A 96 23.16 -2.52 -17.08
C ASN A 96 24.69 -2.52 -17.04
N MET A 97 25.28 -1.73 -17.93
CA MET A 97 26.73 -1.63 -18.10
C MET A 97 27.33 -0.43 -17.37
N SER A 98 26.51 0.38 -16.70
CA SER A 98 26.92 1.56 -15.92
C SER A 98 27.61 1.15 -14.61
N CYS A 99 27.89 2.14 -13.76
CA CYS A 99 28.19 1.87 -12.35
C CYS A 99 26.88 1.80 -11.56
N LEU A 100 26.77 0.82 -10.67
CA LEU A 100 25.57 0.57 -9.85
C LEU A 100 25.94 0.47 -8.38
N TRP A 101 24.98 0.68 -7.48
CA TRP A 101 25.14 0.50 -6.04
C TRP A 101 24.70 -0.89 -5.60
N ALA A 102 25.46 -1.52 -4.73
CA ALA A 102 25.15 -2.83 -4.17
C ALA A 102 25.66 -2.99 -2.74
N ALA A 103 24.95 -3.78 -1.92
CA ALA A 103 25.27 -4.04 -0.51
C ALA A 103 26.18 -5.27 -0.31
N ILE A 104 27.19 -5.44 -1.18
CA ILE A 104 28.07 -6.62 -1.22
C ILE A 104 29.54 -6.28 -0.92
N PHE A 105 29.85 -5.01 -0.65
CA PHE A 105 31.23 -4.58 -0.39
C PHE A 105 31.76 -5.22 0.88
N GLY A 106 32.97 -5.80 0.81
CA GLY A 106 33.57 -6.50 1.95
C GLY A 106 32.85 -7.78 2.37
N SER A 107 31.82 -8.22 1.64
CA SER A 107 31.14 -9.48 1.94
C SER A 107 32.09 -10.66 1.74
N THR A 108 32.06 -11.59 2.68
CA THR A 108 32.76 -12.88 2.56
C THR A 108 31.84 -13.99 2.02
N GLU A 109 30.56 -13.67 1.85
CA GLU A 109 29.55 -14.59 1.34
C GLU A 109 29.50 -14.56 -0.19
N THR A 110 29.04 -15.68 -0.76
CA THR A 110 28.99 -15.86 -2.21
C THR A 110 27.63 -16.35 -2.64
N TYR A 111 27.24 -16.01 -3.86
CA TYR A 111 25.99 -16.47 -4.45
C TYR A 111 26.11 -17.89 -5.02
N ALA A 112 26.68 -18.79 -4.22
CA ALA A 112 26.92 -20.18 -4.62
C ALA A 112 25.62 -20.96 -4.84
N CYS A 113 24.56 -20.67 -4.07
CA CYS A 113 23.26 -21.33 -4.22
C CYS A 113 22.56 -20.98 -5.54
N GLY A 114 22.82 -19.79 -6.11
CA GLY A 114 22.39 -19.43 -7.46
C GLY A 114 23.26 -20.01 -8.58
N GLY A 115 24.30 -20.78 -8.27
CA GLY A 115 25.23 -21.33 -9.24
C GLY A 115 26.40 -20.41 -9.62
N PHE A 116 26.57 -19.29 -8.91
CA PHE A 116 27.59 -18.27 -9.20
C PHE A 116 28.52 -18.02 -7.99
N PRO A 117 29.34 -19.00 -7.57
CA PRO A 117 30.17 -18.90 -6.37
C PRO A 117 31.27 -17.82 -6.45
N GLN A 118 31.54 -17.26 -7.63
CA GLN A 118 32.48 -16.14 -7.80
C GLN A 118 31.84 -14.78 -7.50
N GLN A 119 30.51 -14.71 -7.47
CA GLN A 119 29.76 -13.48 -7.21
C GLN A 119 29.60 -13.30 -5.70
N ALA A 120 30.01 -12.15 -5.17
CA ALA A 120 29.77 -11.80 -3.78
C ALA A 120 28.27 -11.63 -3.53
N ALA A 121 27.79 -12.11 -2.40
CA ALA A 121 26.40 -11.99 -1.98
C ALA A 121 26.24 -10.92 -0.90
N VAL A 122 25.00 -10.44 -0.72
CA VAL A 122 24.61 -9.64 0.44
C VAL A 122 24.91 -10.45 1.69
N PRO A 123 25.73 -9.97 2.63
CA PRO A 123 26.13 -10.80 3.75
C PRO A 123 24.93 -11.06 4.66
N LYS A 124 24.76 -12.33 5.03
CA LYS A 124 23.91 -12.74 6.14
C LYS A 124 24.51 -12.25 7.44
N GLY A 125 23.64 -11.97 8.41
CA GLY A 125 24.04 -11.42 9.71
C GLY A 125 25.30 -12.03 10.35
N ASP A 126 25.94 -11.28 11.21
CA ASP A 126 27.25 -11.64 11.77
C ASP A 126 27.20 -12.64 12.95
N ALA A 127 28.38 -12.92 13.50
CA ALA A 127 28.55 -13.83 14.64
C ALA A 127 27.89 -13.31 15.94
N GLN A 128 27.51 -12.04 15.97
CA GLN A 128 26.84 -11.37 17.08
C GLN A 128 25.31 -11.38 16.89
N GLY A 129 24.82 -11.93 15.78
CA GLY A 129 23.41 -11.97 15.43
C GLY A 129 22.89 -10.61 14.93
N GLN A 130 23.77 -9.72 14.46
CA GLN A 130 23.38 -8.47 13.82
C GLN A 130 23.05 -8.77 12.35
N TYR A 131 21.92 -8.29 11.82
CA TYR A 131 21.54 -8.49 10.41
C TYR A 131 21.88 -7.26 9.58
N LEU A 132 22.13 -7.44 8.28
CA LEU A 132 22.51 -6.34 7.39
C LEU A 132 21.42 -5.25 7.42
N HIS A 133 21.82 -4.02 7.67
CA HIS A 133 21.07 -2.84 7.27
C HIS A 133 22.05 -1.84 6.64
N ALA A 134 22.04 -1.75 5.31
CA ALA A 134 22.98 -0.95 4.54
C ALA A 134 22.23 0.08 3.68
N GLU A 135 22.61 1.34 3.79
CA GLU A 135 21.88 2.44 3.16
C GLU A 135 22.81 3.36 2.37
N ILE A 136 22.27 3.98 1.31
CA ILE A 136 22.89 5.10 0.61
C ILE A 136 21.96 6.30 0.66
N LEU A 137 22.54 7.46 0.92
CA LEU A 137 21.82 8.72 0.99
C LEU A 137 22.23 9.60 -0.18
N SER A 138 21.24 10.18 -0.85
CA SER A 138 21.49 11.17 -1.90
C SER A 138 22.06 12.46 -1.29
N PRO A 139 22.82 13.25 -2.07
CA PRO A 139 22.99 14.66 -1.76
C PRO A 139 21.62 15.37 -1.71
N PRO A 140 21.53 16.58 -1.13
CA PRO A 140 20.33 17.40 -1.24
C PRO A 140 19.94 17.64 -2.70
N ILE A 141 18.71 17.28 -3.04
CA ILE A 141 18.10 17.41 -4.37
C ILE A 141 17.17 18.62 -4.34
N PRO A 142 17.34 19.63 -5.20
CA PRO A 142 16.42 20.76 -5.27
C PRO A 142 14.98 20.34 -5.55
N LEU A 143 14.03 20.86 -4.78
CA LEU A 143 12.58 20.67 -5.00
C LEU A 143 11.96 21.72 -5.95
N ALA A 144 12.73 22.75 -6.31
CA ALA A 144 12.33 23.75 -7.27
C ALA A 144 12.04 23.12 -8.64
N GLY A 145 10.91 23.48 -9.25
CA GLY A 145 10.50 22.97 -10.56
C GLY A 145 9.04 23.26 -10.87
N THR A 146 8.61 22.91 -12.08
CA THR A 146 7.20 22.85 -12.51
C THR A 146 6.71 21.40 -12.39
N GLY A 147 5.40 21.14 -12.40
CA GLY A 147 4.84 19.82 -12.12
C GLY A 147 4.11 19.74 -10.78
N ASN A 148 2.85 19.34 -10.79
CA ASN A 148 2.03 19.11 -9.59
C ASN A 148 2.17 17.70 -9.00
N VAL A 149 2.87 16.79 -9.67
CA VAL A 149 3.28 15.50 -9.06
C VAL A 149 4.79 15.43 -8.95
N VAL A 150 5.27 14.93 -7.82
CA VAL A 150 6.67 14.60 -7.59
C VAL A 150 6.80 13.09 -7.54
N ASN A 151 7.66 12.55 -8.40
CA ASN A 151 7.95 11.12 -8.47
C ASN A 151 9.41 10.85 -8.08
N LEU A 152 9.60 9.79 -7.31
CA LEU A 152 10.87 9.10 -7.16
C LEU A 152 10.88 7.93 -8.14
N GLU A 153 11.93 7.82 -8.94
CA GLU A 153 12.16 6.64 -9.79
C GLU A 153 13.60 6.17 -9.67
N PHE A 154 13.78 4.85 -9.68
CA PHE A 154 15.09 4.22 -9.80
C PHE A 154 14.98 2.86 -10.49
N SER A 155 16.07 2.41 -11.09
CA SER A 155 16.22 1.05 -11.59
C SER A 155 16.74 0.16 -10.47
N VAL A 156 16.13 -1.01 -10.29
CA VAL A 156 16.58 -2.03 -9.33
C VAL A 156 16.68 -3.38 -10.03
N TYR A 157 17.84 -4.03 -9.94
CA TYR A 157 17.95 -5.44 -10.31
C TYR A 157 17.42 -6.30 -9.17
N ARG A 158 16.50 -7.20 -9.48
CA ARG A 158 15.79 -8.01 -8.48
C ARG A 158 16.19 -9.47 -8.59
N ASP A 159 16.78 -9.99 -7.54
CA ASP A 159 16.98 -11.42 -7.30
C ASP A 159 16.77 -11.67 -5.81
N LEU A 160 15.57 -11.30 -5.36
CA LEU A 160 15.17 -11.14 -3.97
C LEU A 160 14.04 -12.11 -3.70
N GLU A 161 14.41 -13.39 -3.57
CA GLU A 161 13.51 -14.43 -3.08
C GLU A 161 13.05 -14.07 -1.67
N ILE A 162 11.75 -14.16 -1.40
CA ILE A 162 11.21 -13.78 -0.09
C ILE A 162 11.80 -14.65 1.03
N GLU A 163 12.12 -15.89 0.73
CA GLU A 163 12.73 -16.87 1.62
C GLU A 163 14.22 -16.59 1.89
N ALA A 164 14.87 -15.76 1.06
CA ALA A 164 16.23 -15.26 1.31
C ALA A 164 16.24 -14.08 2.29
N TYR A 165 15.06 -13.49 2.59
CA TYR A 165 14.87 -12.37 3.50
C TYR A 165 15.71 -11.12 3.19
N VAL A 166 16.24 -10.98 1.97
CA VAL A 166 16.89 -9.75 1.53
C VAL A 166 15.84 -8.88 0.84
N PHE A 167 15.68 -7.66 1.34
CA PHE A 167 14.73 -6.70 0.79
C PHE A 167 15.44 -5.41 0.42
N TYR A 168 14.85 -4.66 -0.50
CA TYR A 168 15.18 -3.25 -0.64
C TYR A 168 14.12 -2.37 -0.01
N LEU A 169 14.58 -1.19 0.39
CA LEU A 169 13.75 -0.12 0.94
C LEU A 169 14.14 1.21 0.32
N TRP A 170 13.19 2.15 0.38
CA TRP A 170 13.44 3.53 0.00
C TRP A 170 12.74 4.44 0.99
N ASP A 171 13.37 5.57 1.28
CA ASP A 171 12.77 6.65 2.06
C ASP A 171 13.12 7.99 1.46
N ILE A 172 12.33 8.99 1.82
CA ILE A 172 12.59 10.37 1.46
C ILE A 172 12.38 11.28 2.66
N ARG A 173 13.04 12.43 2.62
CA ARG A 173 12.81 13.52 3.56
C ARG A 173 13.02 14.85 2.88
N THR A 174 12.46 15.91 3.44
CA THR A 174 12.75 17.28 3.01
C THR A 174 13.72 17.95 3.96
N VAL A 175 14.48 18.93 3.46
CA VAL A 175 15.41 19.71 4.28
C VAL A 175 14.98 21.17 4.22
N ALA A 176 14.61 21.71 5.37
CA ALA A 176 14.15 23.08 5.53
C ALA A 176 15.26 24.09 5.19
N PRO A 177 14.93 25.36 4.87
CA PRO A 177 15.92 26.39 4.55
C PRO A 177 16.96 26.64 5.65
N ASN A 178 16.63 26.32 6.91
CA ASN A 178 17.57 26.41 8.04
C ASN A 178 18.52 25.18 8.16
N GLY A 179 18.45 24.24 7.22
CA GLY A 179 19.25 23.02 7.19
C GLY A 179 18.67 21.85 8.00
N CYS A 180 17.56 22.03 8.71
CA CYS A 180 16.94 20.95 9.49
C CYS A 180 16.23 19.96 8.55
N ALA A 181 16.63 18.70 8.60
CA ALA A 181 15.96 17.62 7.88
C ALA A 181 14.65 17.22 8.57
N SER A 182 13.61 16.93 7.80
CA SER A 182 12.41 16.26 8.30
C SER A 182 12.69 14.80 8.64
N ARG A 183 11.76 14.15 9.33
CA ARG A 183 11.77 12.68 9.46
C ARG A 183 11.80 12.02 8.08
N TRP A 184 12.43 10.84 8.02
CA TRP A 184 12.29 9.95 6.89
C TRP A 184 10.84 9.48 6.76
N ARG A 185 10.38 9.35 5.51
CA ARG A 185 9.05 8.87 5.19
C ARG A 185 9.12 7.93 3.99
N SER A 186 8.31 6.89 4.03
CA SER A 186 8.11 5.98 2.91
C SER A 186 6.68 5.43 2.92
N ARG A 187 6.48 4.30 2.23
CA ARG A 187 5.22 3.55 2.28
C ARG A 187 5.21 2.46 3.34
N ASN A 188 6.27 2.36 4.15
CA ASN A 188 6.45 1.35 5.20
C ASN A 188 6.29 -0.09 4.67
N LEU A 189 6.86 -0.37 3.51
CA LEU A 189 6.83 -1.68 2.88
C LEU A 189 8.25 -2.10 2.50
N PRO A 190 8.70 -3.31 2.87
CA PRO A 190 9.86 -3.91 2.24
C PRO A 190 9.49 -4.36 0.82
N TYR A 191 10.44 -4.29 -0.11
CA TYR A 191 10.23 -4.70 -1.49
C TYR A 191 11.13 -5.90 -1.85
N TRP A 192 10.58 -6.84 -2.62
CA TRP A 192 11.24 -8.07 -3.07
C TRP A 192 10.81 -8.44 -4.50
N GLY A 193 11.41 -9.49 -5.06
CA GLY A 193 11.12 -9.97 -6.41
C GLY A 193 12.15 -10.99 -6.91
N GLN A 194 11.70 -12.17 -7.31
CA GLN A 194 12.54 -13.29 -7.77
C GLN A 194 12.75 -13.32 -9.30
N GLN A 195 12.35 -12.26 -10.01
CA GLN A 195 12.28 -12.25 -11.48
C GLN A 195 13.64 -12.19 -12.19
N LYS A 196 14.74 -11.89 -11.47
CA LYS A 196 16.11 -11.81 -12.01
C LYS A 196 16.23 -10.79 -13.15
N ASP A 197 15.56 -9.66 -12.98
CA ASP A 197 15.36 -8.62 -13.98
C ASP A 197 15.71 -7.22 -13.47
N TRP A 198 15.88 -6.28 -14.40
CA TRP A 198 15.88 -4.85 -14.08
C TRP A 198 14.45 -4.32 -14.09
N PHE A 199 14.01 -3.89 -12.92
CA PHE A 199 12.71 -3.26 -12.73
C PHE A 199 12.87 -1.76 -12.52
N VAL A 200 12.03 -0.96 -13.19
CA VAL A 200 11.94 0.48 -12.96
C VAL A 200 10.87 0.71 -11.91
N ALA A 201 11.29 1.05 -10.70
CA ALA A 201 10.39 1.36 -9.61
C ALA A 201 10.07 2.86 -9.62
N THR A 202 8.79 3.20 -9.80
CA THR A 202 8.30 4.59 -9.77
C THR A 202 7.31 4.77 -8.63
N PHE A 203 7.52 5.79 -7.80
CA PHE A 203 6.69 6.10 -6.65
C PHE A 203 6.25 7.57 -6.70
N PRO A 204 4.94 7.88 -6.67
CA PRO A 204 4.49 9.22 -6.36
C PRO A 204 4.81 9.51 -4.90
N VAL A 205 5.49 10.62 -4.64
CA VAL A 205 6.03 10.97 -3.33
C VAL A 205 5.63 12.36 -2.84
N GLY A 206 4.82 13.08 -3.62
CA GLY A 206 4.41 14.46 -3.29
C GLY A 206 3.69 14.60 -1.94
N ASP A 207 2.95 13.58 -1.51
CA ASP A 207 2.24 13.53 -0.21
C ASP A 207 3.16 13.23 0.99
N LEU A 208 4.40 12.80 0.73
CA LEU A 208 5.40 12.46 1.74
C LEU A 208 6.42 13.60 1.97
N ILE A 209 6.41 14.63 1.13
CA ILE A 209 7.38 15.73 1.17
C ILE A 209 6.72 17.08 1.43
N ASP A 210 7.45 17.97 2.10
CA ASP A 210 7.10 19.37 2.20
C ASP A 210 7.63 20.14 0.98
N LEU A 211 6.74 20.52 0.07
CA LEU A 211 7.09 21.28 -1.13
C LEU A 211 7.42 22.76 -0.86
N SER A 212 7.24 23.25 0.36
CA SER A 212 7.73 24.57 0.79
C SER A 212 9.22 24.55 1.17
N HIS A 213 9.82 23.38 1.36
CA HIS A 213 11.25 23.23 1.58
C HIS A 213 12.05 23.34 0.27
N GLU A 214 13.32 23.75 0.38
CA GLU A 214 14.17 24.00 -0.79
C GLU A 214 14.71 22.72 -1.42
N THR A 215 14.99 21.71 -0.59
CA THR A 215 15.60 20.46 -1.03
C THR A 215 14.97 19.23 -0.37
N MET A 216 15.18 18.08 -0.99
CA MET A 216 14.87 16.77 -0.44
C MET A 216 16.08 15.84 -0.49
N GLN A 217 16.01 14.73 0.20
CA GLN A 217 16.96 13.64 0.08
C GLN A 217 16.21 12.32 -0.14
N VAL A 218 16.87 11.41 -0.83
CA VAL A 218 16.42 10.04 -1.06
C VAL A 218 17.39 9.12 -0.34
N ARG A 219 16.84 8.11 0.33
CA ARG A 219 17.57 6.99 0.91
C ARG A 219 17.16 5.73 0.17
N LEU A 220 18.13 4.93 -0.24
CA LEU A 220 17.91 3.57 -0.73
C LEU A 220 18.65 2.62 0.19
N GLY A 221 17.99 1.55 0.62
CA GLY A 221 18.57 0.60 1.55
C GLY A 221 18.40 -0.84 1.14
N VAL A 222 19.26 -1.68 1.69
CA VAL A 222 19.22 -3.13 1.65
C VAL A 222 19.18 -3.62 3.08
N PHE A 223 18.23 -4.49 3.38
CA PHE A 223 18.07 -5.03 4.71
C PHE A 223 17.86 -6.54 4.69
N ASP A 224 18.48 -7.22 5.65
CA ASP A 224 18.31 -8.64 5.94
C ASP A 224 17.25 -8.82 7.04
N GLY A 225 16.07 -9.26 6.61
CA GLY A 225 14.90 -9.50 7.44
C GLY A 225 14.93 -10.80 8.24
N TRP A 226 16.02 -11.56 8.21
CA TRP A 226 16.12 -12.80 8.98
C TRP A 226 15.90 -12.56 10.48
N GLY A 227 16.33 -11.42 11.03
CA GLY A 227 16.09 -11.08 12.44
C GLY A 227 14.61 -10.92 12.82
N ILE A 228 13.75 -10.62 11.84
CA ILE A 228 12.32 -10.37 12.04
C ILE A 228 11.50 -11.61 11.70
N TRP A 229 11.80 -12.25 10.56
CA TRP A 229 10.98 -13.33 9.99
C TRP A 229 11.70 -14.68 9.88
N GLY A 230 12.95 -14.77 10.35
CA GLY A 230 13.78 -15.97 10.27
C GLY A 230 13.11 -17.17 10.94
N GLY A 231 13.13 -18.32 10.25
CA GLY A 231 12.56 -19.58 10.72
C GLY A 231 11.26 -20.02 10.01
N LEU A 232 10.69 -19.19 9.13
CA LEU A 232 9.52 -19.57 8.31
C LEU A 232 9.93 -20.30 7.02
N ALA A 233 11.08 -19.96 6.45
CA ALA A 233 11.69 -20.65 5.33
C ALA A 233 13.22 -20.56 5.43
N TYR A 234 13.95 -21.41 4.71
CA TYR A 234 15.41 -21.42 4.72
C TYR A 234 15.96 -21.46 3.30
N VAL A 235 16.57 -20.35 2.86
CA VAL A 235 17.46 -20.33 1.70
C VAL A 235 18.91 -20.42 2.21
N PRO A 236 19.75 -21.28 1.59
CA PRO A 236 21.10 -21.52 2.06
C PRO A 236 22.07 -20.35 1.84
N CYS A 237 21.76 -19.38 0.97
CA CYS A 237 22.59 -18.19 0.75
C CYS A 237 21.76 -17.00 0.24
N HIS A 238 22.23 -15.78 0.49
CA HIS A 238 21.67 -14.59 -0.15
C HIS A 238 22.16 -14.46 -1.60
N SER A 239 21.43 -13.67 -2.40
CA SER A 239 21.90 -13.25 -3.71
C SER A 239 22.80 -12.01 -3.60
N HIS A 240 23.26 -11.51 -4.74
CA HIS A 240 24.02 -10.26 -4.85
C HIS A 240 23.11 -9.03 -5.03
N ALA A 241 21.81 -9.23 -5.22
CA ALA A 241 20.81 -8.19 -5.38
C ALA A 241 20.35 -7.68 -3.99
N PRO A 242 19.75 -6.47 -3.88
CA PRO A 242 19.40 -5.55 -4.96
C PRO A 242 20.60 -4.78 -5.51
N LEU A 243 20.53 -4.43 -6.80
CA LEU A 243 21.47 -3.50 -7.44
C LEU A 243 20.70 -2.24 -7.85
N PHE A 244 21.13 -1.05 -7.41
CA PHE A 244 20.44 0.21 -7.73
C PHE A 244 21.18 1.03 -8.77
N ASP A 245 20.43 1.64 -9.69
CA ASP A 245 20.94 2.64 -10.63
C ASP A 245 19.84 3.62 -11.08
N ASN A 246 20.21 4.66 -11.84
CA ASN A 246 19.31 5.62 -12.48
C ASN A 246 18.32 6.31 -11.52
N VAL A 247 18.76 6.58 -10.29
CA VAL A 247 17.93 7.28 -9.30
C VAL A 247 17.65 8.70 -9.78
N ARG A 248 16.37 9.04 -9.91
CA ARG A 248 15.91 10.37 -10.27
C ARG A 248 14.69 10.77 -9.47
N VAL A 249 14.65 12.03 -9.11
CA VAL A 249 13.43 12.70 -8.68
C VAL A 249 13.04 13.64 -9.80
N TYR A 250 11.78 13.58 -10.21
CA TYR A 250 11.28 14.44 -11.25
C TYR A 250 9.87 14.90 -10.93
N ARG A 251 9.52 16.06 -11.48
CA ARG A 251 8.19 16.62 -11.38
C ARG A 251 7.51 16.53 -12.73
N VAL A 252 6.24 16.13 -12.72
CA VAL A 252 5.40 16.07 -13.92
C VAL A 252 4.15 16.89 -13.68
N ASP A 253 3.77 17.68 -14.68
CA ASP A 253 2.45 18.29 -14.72
C ASP A 253 1.48 17.20 -15.13
N ILE A 254 0.68 16.76 -14.17
CA ILE A 254 -0.50 15.97 -14.42
C ILE A 254 -1.73 16.89 -14.36
N PHE A 255 -2.78 16.48 -15.04
CA PHE A 255 -4.01 17.26 -15.07
C PHE A 255 -4.81 17.05 -13.78
N GLY A 256 -5.12 18.14 -13.07
CA GLY A 256 -6.02 18.13 -11.91
C GLY A 256 -5.49 17.33 -10.71
N PRO A 257 -6.40 16.94 -9.78
CA PRO A 257 -6.06 16.08 -8.65
C PRO A 257 -5.43 14.72 -9.04
N THR A 258 -4.61 14.17 -8.16
CA THR A 258 -4.13 12.77 -8.23
C THR A 258 -5.05 11.85 -7.46
N PHE A 259 -5.05 10.58 -7.87
CA PHE A 259 -5.66 9.49 -7.14
C PHE A 259 -4.62 8.40 -6.87
N ALA A 260 -4.75 7.76 -5.72
CA ALA A 260 -4.12 6.49 -5.45
C ALA A 260 -5.13 5.61 -4.72
N GLY A 261 -5.50 4.50 -5.35
CA GLY A 261 -6.32 3.46 -4.75
C GLY A 261 -5.47 2.26 -4.39
N ARG A 262 -5.90 1.51 -3.39
CA ARG A 262 -5.47 0.12 -3.21
C ARG A 262 -6.65 -0.75 -3.57
N ASP A 263 -6.41 -1.78 -4.35
CA ASP A 263 -7.45 -2.66 -4.89
C ASP A 263 -8.28 -3.28 -3.75
N TYR A 264 -7.65 -3.62 -2.63
CA TYR A 264 -8.35 -4.18 -1.46
C TYR A 264 -9.19 -3.16 -0.68
N GLU A 265 -8.97 -1.86 -0.91
CA GLU A 265 -9.78 -0.80 -0.33
C GLU A 265 -10.96 -0.41 -1.23
N GLN A 266 -11.18 -1.13 -2.34
CA GLN A 266 -12.32 -0.94 -3.24
C GLN A 266 -13.40 -1.97 -3.01
N PHE A 267 -14.61 -1.68 -3.51
CA PHE A 267 -15.75 -2.58 -3.45
C PHE A 267 -15.46 -3.95 -4.08
N GLN A 268 -16.05 -4.97 -3.49
CA GLN A 268 -15.81 -6.38 -3.78
C GLN A 268 -17.12 -7.06 -4.17
N ASP A 269 -17.04 -8.03 -5.08
CA ASP A 269 -18.17 -8.90 -5.39
C ASP A 269 -18.67 -9.62 -4.14
N THR A 270 -19.98 -9.81 -4.04
CA THR A 270 -20.58 -10.36 -2.83
C THR A 270 -21.82 -11.19 -3.12
N PHE A 271 -22.40 -11.76 -2.07
CA PHE A 271 -23.66 -12.48 -2.07
C PHE A 271 -24.64 -11.80 -1.09
N PRO A 272 -25.95 -12.10 -1.17
CA PRO A 272 -26.90 -11.65 -0.16
C PRO A 272 -26.45 -12.02 1.26
N THR A 273 -26.52 -11.05 2.17
CA THR A 273 -25.98 -11.22 3.53
C THR A 273 -26.88 -12.06 4.44
N ASP A 274 -28.11 -12.34 4.01
CA ASP A 274 -29.09 -13.17 4.71
C ASP A 274 -29.00 -14.66 4.34
N GLY A 275 -28.07 -15.06 3.46
CA GLY A 275 -27.92 -16.44 2.98
C GLY A 275 -28.90 -16.82 1.88
N SER A 276 -29.80 -15.93 1.46
CA SER A 276 -30.68 -16.20 0.34
C SER A 276 -29.99 -15.97 -1.01
N ASP A 277 -30.65 -16.39 -2.09
CA ASP A 277 -30.27 -16.16 -3.49
C ASP A 277 -30.99 -14.94 -4.11
N THR A 278 -31.86 -14.28 -3.34
CA THR A 278 -32.73 -13.18 -3.79
C THR A 278 -32.72 -11.96 -2.87
N GLY A 279 -32.00 -12.04 -1.76
CA GLY A 279 -31.87 -10.97 -0.77
C GLY A 279 -30.96 -9.83 -1.23
N THR A 280 -30.55 -9.02 -0.25
CA THR A 280 -29.72 -7.84 -0.49
C THR A 280 -28.25 -8.09 -0.19
N GLY A 281 -27.37 -7.65 -1.07
CA GLY A 281 -25.93 -7.67 -0.88
C GLY A 281 -25.39 -6.29 -0.49
N ARG A 282 -24.32 -6.28 0.29
CA ARG A 282 -23.64 -5.05 0.76
C ARG A 282 -22.59 -4.59 -0.22
N ALA A 283 -22.39 -3.27 -0.31
CA ALA A 283 -21.26 -2.70 -1.05
C ALA A 283 -20.04 -2.59 -0.13
N ASP A 284 -19.44 -3.73 0.20
CA ASP A 284 -18.30 -3.77 1.11
C ASP A 284 -16.97 -3.70 0.35
N ALA A 285 -16.00 -2.98 0.92
CA ALA A 285 -14.62 -3.05 0.48
C ALA A 285 -14.03 -4.44 0.69
N ALA A 286 -13.05 -4.83 -0.14
CA ALA A 286 -12.41 -6.15 -0.07
C ALA A 286 -11.82 -6.43 1.32
N VAL A 287 -11.14 -5.45 1.91
CA VAL A 287 -10.49 -5.53 3.23
C VAL A 287 -11.44 -5.46 4.42
N SER A 288 -12.76 -5.58 4.22
CA SER A 288 -13.74 -5.48 5.32
C SER A 288 -13.29 -6.26 6.55
N TRP A 289 -13.20 -5.57 7.69
CA TRP A 289 -12.63 -6.09 8.94
C TRP A 289 -13.66 -6.74 9.86
N GLN A 290 -14.95 -6.69 9.55
CA GLN A 290 -15.96 -7.47 10.27
C GLN A 290 -16.20 -8.82 9.59
N ALA A 291 -16.28 -9.88 10.39
CA ALA A 291 -16.64 -11.23 9.92
C ALA A 291 -18.15 -11.48 10.10
N ASP A 292 -18.83 -10.60 10.83
CA ASP A 292 -20.26 -10.65 11.08
C ASP A 292 -21.03 -9.74 10.10
N ALA A 293 -22.19 -10.22 9.65
CA ALA A 293 -23.16 -9.51 8.82
C ALA A 293 -23.84 -8.32 9.57
N SER A 294 -23.10 -7.62 10.43
CA SER A 294 -23.61 -6.48 11.17
C SER A 294 -23.83 -5.31 10.19
N MET A 295 -25.07 -4.83 10.07
CA MET A 295 -25.44 -3.67 9.24
C MET A 295 -24.92 -2.33 9.79
N THR A 296 -23.91 -2.35 10.67
CA THR A 296 -23.33 -1.15 11.24
C THR A 296 -22.13 -0.76 10.41
N ASN A 297 -22.22 0.37 9.69
CA ASN A 297 -21.10 0.96 8.95
C ASN A 297 -19.84 1.05 9.82
N VAL A 298 -18.94 0.07 9.70
CA VAL A 298 -17.65 0.09 10.36
C VAL A 298 -16.66 0.77 9.44
N PRO A 299 -15.68 1.53 9.96
CA PRO A 299 -14.61 2.16 9.19
C PRO A 299 -13.82 1.28 8.19
N ALA A 300 -14.14 0.00 8.03
CA ALA A 300 -13.53 -0.95 7.10
C ALA A 300 -14.46 -1.44 5.97
N ASP A 301 -15.76 -1.10 5.98
CA ASP A 301 -16.71 -1.56 4.95
C ASP A 301 -16.80 -0.58 3.76
N SER A 302 -16.53 0.71 4.00
CA SER A 302 -16.55 1.73 2.96
C SER A 302 -15.33 1.65 2.04
N ALA A 303 -15.55 1.79 0.73
CA ALA A 303 -14.46 1.97 -0.22
C ALA A 303 -13.65 3.23 0.12
N THR A 304 -12.32 3.12 0.07
CA THR A 304 -11.39 4.19 0.42
C THR A 304 -10.44 4.49 -0.73
N LEU A 305 -10.18 5.77 -0.97
CA LEU A 305 -9.15 6.22 -1.91
C LEU A 305 -8.32 7.36 -1.32
N ILE A 306 -7.10 7.50 -1.81
CA ILE A 306 -6.28 8.70 -1.59
C ILE A 306 -6.52 9.64 -2.76
N CYS A 307 -6.84 10.90 -2.47
CA CYS A 307 -6.92 11.95 -3.46
C CYS A 307 -6.30 13.23 -2.92
N VAL A 308 -5.35 13.79 -3.67
CA VAL A 308 -4.69 15.05 -3.35
C VAL A 308 -4.50 15.87 -4.63
N ASP A 309 -4.72 17.17 -4.56
CA ASP A 309 -4.26 18.10 -5.60
C ASP A 309 -2.86 18.62 -5.24
N GLY A 310 -1.86 18.09 -5.93
CA GLY A 310 -0.47 18.48 -5.71
C GLY A 310 -0.11 19.91 -6.15
N LEU A 311 -1.06 20.69 -6.70
CA LEU A 311 -0.89 22.14 -6.90
C LEU A 311 -0.91 22.92 -5.58
N THR A 312 -1.50 22.36 -4.51
CA THR A 312 -1.66 23.09 -3.24
C THR A 312 -0.52 22.74 -2.29
N ARG A 313 0.46 23.66 -2.23
CA ARG A 313 1.66 23.61 -1.38
C ARG A 313 1.32 23.21 0.07
N TYR A 314 1.91 22.12 0.56
CA TYR A 314 1.81 21.71 1.96
C TYR A 314 2.97 22.32 2.76
N PRO A 315 2.74 23.23 3.73
CA PRO A 315 3.75 23.54 4.73
C PRO A 315 3.77 22.44 5.81
N ALA A 316 4.94 21.90 6.14
CA ALA A 316 5.13 20.99 7.26
C ALA A 316 4.85 21.70 8.59
N GLY A 317 4.31 20.95 9.55
CA GLY A 317 4.13 21.39 10.93
C GLY A 317 2.74 21.91 11.28
N ASP A 318 1.84 22.11 10.32
CA ASP A 318 0.46 22.48 10.65
C ASP A 318 -0.35 21.21 11.01
N PRO A 319 -1.00 21.14 12.19
CA PRO A 319 -1.83 20.01 12.58
C PRO A 319 -2.88 19.64 11.51
N VAL A 320 -3.28 18.37 11.50
CA VAL A 320 -4.17 17.71 10.51
C VAL A 320 -5.61 18.30 10.49
N THR A 321 -5.82 19.46 11.11
CA THR A 321 -7.11 20.14 11.28
C THR A 321 -7.44 21.14 10.16
N GLY A 322 -6.54 21.37 9.20
CA GLY A 322 -6.77 22.26 8.05
C GLY A 322 -7.27 21.55 6.78
N ASP A 323 -7.98 22.30 5.96
CA ASP A 323 -8.27 22.02 4.55
C ASP A 323 -6.96 21.92 3.74
N LYS A 324 -6.47 20.70 3.55
CA LYS A 324 -5.17 20.42 2.91
C LYS A 324 -5.29 19.50 1.70
N SER A 325 -6.50 19.21 1.24
CA SER A 325 -6.66 18.31 0.09
C SER A 325 -6.28 18.99 -1.22
N GLY A 326 -6.31 20.33 -1.26
CA GLY A 326 -6.19 21.11 -2.49
C GLY A 326 -7.43 21.01 -3.39
N LEU A 327 -8.48 20.33 -2.93
CA LEU A 327 -9.72 20.17 -3.65
C LEU A 327 -10.60 21.40 -3.47
N ALA A 328 -11.45 21.70 -4.44
CA ALA A 328 -12.47 22.73 -4.31
C ALA A 328 -13.55 22.30 -3.30
N VAL A 329 -14.24 23.27 -2.71
CA VAL A 329 -15.46 23.04 -1.92
C VAL A 329 -16.66 22.96 -2.86
N ASP A 330 -17.58 22.01 -2.64
CA ASP A 330 -18.84 21.95 -3.39
C ASP A 330 -19.74 23.13 -2.96
N PRO A 331 -20.13 24.02 -3.89
CA PRO A 331 -20.91 25.22 -3.55
C PRO A 331 -22.37 24.94 -3.18
N VAL A 332 -22.88 23.74 -3.45
CA VAL A 332 -24.27 23.33 -3.18
C VAL A 332 -24.35 22.44 -1.95
N LEU A 333 -23.50 21.41 -1.87
CA LEU A 333 -23.54 20.42 -0.80
C LEU A 333 -22.64 20.79 0.39
N GLY A 334 -21.74 21.77 0.22
CA GLY A 334 -20.58 21.94 1.08
C GLY A 334 -19.61 20.76 0.98
N GLY A 335 -18.59 20.71 1.83
CA GLY A 335 -17.57 19.66 1.77
C GLY A 335 -16.74 19.71 0.49
N TRP A 336 -15.95 18.68 0.23
CA TRP A 336 -14.97 18.66 -0.87
C TRP A 336 -15.59 18.16 -2.17
N GLN A 337 -15.15 18.71 -3.31
CA GLN A 337 -15.51 18.27 -4.65
C GLN A 337 -14.74 17.00 -5.00
N ILE A 338 -15.14 15.91 -4.36
CA ILE A 338 -14.73 14.54 -4.68
C ILE A 338 -15.99 13.68 -4.66
N TYR A 339 -16.21 12.95 -5.74
CA TYR A 339 -17.44 12.21 -5.95
C TYR A 339 -17.13 10.81 -6.48
N CYS A 340 -18.04 9.91 -6.16
CA CYS A 340 -18.18 8.62 -6.80
C CYS A 340 -19.31 8.75 -7.83
N TRP A 341 -19.03 8.39 -9.08
CA TRP A 341 -20.02 8.17 -10.11
C TRP A 341 -20.44 6.73 -10.03
N VAL A 342 -21.74 6.49 -9.89
CA VAL A 342 -22.30 5.15 -9.70
C VAL A 342 -23.40 4.90 -10.70
N ARG A 343 -23.36 3.74 -11.34
CA ARG A 343 -24.42 3.24 -12.21
C ARG A 343 -24.76 1.82 -11.80
N VAL A 344 -26.05 1.55 -11.67
CA VAL A 344 -26.55 0.21 -11.35
C VAL A 344 -27.22 -0.36 -12.59
N ILE A 345 -26.74 -1.51 -13.02
CA ILE A 345 -27.42 -2.36 -14.00
C ILE A 345 -28.36 -3.24 -13.19
N ASP A 346 -29.60 -2.78 -13.05
CA ASP A 346 -30.62 -3.43 -12.21
C ASP A 346 -31.00 -4.79 -12.80
N SER A 347 -30.91 -5.83 -11.97
CA SER A 347 -31.39 -7.18 -12.26
C SER A 347 -32.89 -7.25 -12.56
N GLY A 348 -33.65 -6.22 -12.17
CA GLY A 348 -35.11 -6.20 -12.22
C GLY A 348 -35.77 -6.97 -11.08
N VAL A 349 -34.97 -7.49 -10.14
CA VAL A 349 -35.48 -8.06 -8.88
C VAL A 349 -36.15 -6.92 -8.09
N PRO A 350 -37.35 -7.15 -7.52
CA PRO A 350 -38.08 -6.11 -6.79
C PRO A 350 -37.21 -5.46 -5.71
N GLN A 351 -37.10 -4.13 -5.77
CA GLN A 351 -36.28 -3.35 -4.85
C GLN A 351 -36.85 -3.44 -3.43
N VAL A 352 -36.01 -3.80 -2.46
CA VAL A 352 -36.41 -3.94 -1.05
C VAL A 352 -36.33 -2.61 -0.30
N ALA A 353 -35.29 -1.79 -0.55
CA ALA A 353 -35.02 -0.57 0.23
C ALA A 353 -35.21 0.76 -0.52
N GLY A 354 -35.61 0.74 -1.79
CA GLY A 354 -35.87 1.95 -2.59
C GLY A 354 -35.09 2.01 -3.90
N PRO A 355 -35.08 3.18 -4.57
CA PRO A 355 -34.49 3.32 -5.90
C PRO A 355 -32.97 3.16 -5.88
N LYS A 356 -32.44 2.27 -6.72
CA LYS A 356 -31.00 2.03 -6.90
C LYS A 356 -30.28 3.11 -7.72
N PHE A 357 -30.81 4.34 -7.75
CA PHE A 357 -30.30 5.45 -8.56
C PHE A 357 -30.64 6.80 -7.94
N GLY A 358 -29.91 7.84 -8.35
CA GLY A 358 -30.14 9.19 -7.88
C GLY A 358 -30.02 9.31 -6.36
N ALA A 359 -30.99 9.98 -5.75
CA ALA A 359 -31.02 10.19 -4.30
C ALA A 359 -31.23 8.92 -3.47
N GLY A 360 -31.56 7.77 -4.07
CA GLY A 360 -31.66 6.51 -3.32
C GLY A 360 -30.31 5.88 -2.95
N LEU A 361 -29.23 6.28 -3.64
CA LEU A 361 -27.86 5.85 -3.35
C LEU A 361 -27.18 6.66 -2.24
N GLN A 362 -27.84 7.68 -1.69
CA GLN A 362 -27.23 8.56 -0.69
C GLN A 362 -27.32 7.99 0.73
N GLU A 363 -26.36 8.34 1.58
CA GLU A 363 -26.42 8.10 3.02
C GLU A 363 -26.21 9.43 3.75
N LEU A 364 -27.30 10.06 4.18
CA LEU A 364 -27.22 11.37 4.81
C LEU A 364 -26.81 11.28 6.29
N PRO A 365 -26.00 12.25 6.77
CA PRO A 365 -25.47 13.42 6.06
C PRO A 365 -24.15 13.17 5.31
N ARG A 366 -23.62 11.95 5.38
CA ARG A 366 -22.23 11.64 5.06
C ARG A 366 -21.94 11.64 3.55
N TYR A 367 -22.74 10.91 2.79
CA TYR A 367 -22.60 10.69 1.34
C TYR A 367 -23.82 11.26 0.60
N PRO A 368 -23.95 12.60 0.51
CA PRO A 368 -25.10 13.22 -0.15
C PRO A 368 -25.08 13.03 -1.66
N PHE A 369 -26.27 12.83 -2.22
CA PHE A 369 -26.49 12.89 -3.67
C PHE A 369 -26.26 14.32 -4.20
N LYS A 370 -25.50 14.43 -5.29
CA LYS A 370 -25.24 15.69 -5.97
C LYS A 370 -26.24 15.94 -7.10
N ASP A 371 -26.20 15.09 -8.11
CA ASP A 371 -27.04 15.12 -9.31
C ASP A 371 -26.77 13.85 -10.16
N THR A 372 -27.31 13.85 -11.37
CA THR A 372 -27.02 12.82 -12.39
C THR A 372 -26.25 13.44 -13.55
N GLN A 373 -25.34 12.67 -14.14
CA GLN A 373 -24.52 13.09 -15.27
C GLN A 373 -24.53 12.00 -16.35
N VAL A 374 -24.69 12.40 -17.61
CA VAL A 374 -24.47 11.47 -18.73
C VAL A 374 -22.98 11.49 -19.10
N ALA A 375 -22.37 10.31 -19.15
CA ALA A 375 -20.99 10.10 -19.57
C ALA A 375 -20.86 8.74 -20.27
N ASP A 376 -20.13 8.67 -21.37
CA ASP A 376 -20.03 7.52 -22.29
C ASP A 376 -21.41 7.00 -22.73
N GLY A 377 -22.36 7.92 -22.96
CA GLY A 377 -23.75 7.58 -23.30
C GLY A 377 -24.55 6.89 -22.18
N LYS A 378 -23.95 6.69 -21.00
CA LYS A 378 -24.57 6.09 -19.80
C LYS A 378 -24.97 7.18 -18.81
N THR A 379 -26.03 6.96 -18.03
CA THR A 379 -26.44 7.88 -16.96
C THR A 379 -25.86 7.43 -15.62
N TRP A 380 -25.13 8.33 -14.97
CA TRP A 380 -24.44 8.11 -13.71
C TRP A 380 -25.03 8.95 -12.59
N THR A 381 -25.09 8.39 -11.39
CA THR A 381 -25.42 9.10 -10.15
C THR A 381 -24.14 9.60 -9.50
N ARG A 382 -24.04 10.90 -9.21
CA ARG A 382 -22.89 11.45 -8.47
C ARG A 382 -23.18 11.54 -6.99
N ILE A 383 -22.43 10.80 -6.19
CA ILE A 383 -22.48 10.84 -4.72
C ILE A 383 -21.19 11.45 -4.19
N ARG A 384 -21.28 12.44 -3.29
CA ARG A 384 -20.09 13.06 -2.71
C ARG A 384 -19.41 12.10 -1.73
N CYS A 385 -18.10 11.91 -1.88
CA CYS A 385 -17.29 11.18 -0.90
C CYS A 385 -17.10 12.04 0.37
N ASP A 386 -16.76 11.40 1.48
CA ASP A 386 -16.45 12.08 2.74
C ASP A 386 -15.03 11.78 3.21
N ARG A 387 -14.48 12.62 4.07
CA ARG A 387 -13.12 12.49 4.58
C ARG A 387 -13.02 11.31 5.54
N ALA A 388 -11.97 10.50 5.41
CA ALA A 388 -11.63 9.49 6.41
C ALA A 388 -11.20 10.20 7.72
N SER A 389 -11.73 9.78 8.86
CA SER A 389 -11.58 10.46 10.16
C SER A 389 -10.14 10.66 10.64
N ASN A 390 -9.17 9.96 10.05
CA ASN A 390 -7.77 9.94 10.46
C ASN A 390 -6.78 10.44 9.39
N SER A 391 -7.22 11.01 8.26
CA SER A 391 -6.30 11.48 7.21
C SER A 391 -6.82 12.69 6.45
N ALA A 392 -5.90 13.57 6.03
CA ALA A 392 -6.20 14.73 5.19
C ALA A 392 -6.38 14.41 3.71
N SER A 393 -5.89 13.25 3.27
CA SER A 393 -5.83 12.85 1.87
C SER A 393 -6.67 11.62 1.55
N ARG A 394 -7.28 10.98 2.56
CA ARG A 394 -8.13 9.80 2.36
C ARG A 394 -9.61 10.16 2.37
N TRP A 395 -10.31 9.59 1.41
CA TRP A 395 -11.72 9.78 1.15
C TRP A 395 -12.42 8.44 1.14
N ARG A 396 -13.68 8.45 1.56
CA ARG A 396 -14.52 7.27 1.69
C ARG A 396 -15.83 7.47 0.99
N ILE A 397 -16.37 6.38 0.50
CA ILE A 397 -17.75 6.29 0.03
C ILE A 397 -18.33 4.98 0.51
N ASP A 398 -19.62 5.02 0.83
CA ASP A 398 -20.41 3.85 1.17
C ASP A 398 -21.79 3.98 0.54
N PHE A 399 -22.52 2.88 0.48
CA PHE A 399 -23.89 2.84 -0.02
C PHE A 399 -24.79 2.13 0.99
N PRO A 400 -26.11 2.38 0.96
CA PRO A 400 -27.02 1.69 1.86
C PRO A 400 -26.97 0.16 1.67
N ASP A 401 -26.65 -0.57 2.73
CA ASP A 401 -26.48 -2.04 2.75
C ASP A 401 -27.66 -2.85 2.18
N ALA A 402 -28.88 -2.33 2.28
CA ALA A 402 -30.11 -3.03 1.86
C ALA A 402 -30.57 -2.66 0.43
N LEU A 403 -29.72 -1.98 -0.35
CA LEU A 403 -30.14 -1.40 -1.62
C LEU A 403 -29.97 -2.34 -2.81
N PHE A 404 -28.82 -3.02 -2.90
CA PHE A 404 -28.48 -3.87 -4.04
C PHE A 404 -29.00 -5.29 -3.81
N THR A 405 -29.54 -5.90 -4.85
CA THR A 405 -30.10 -7.27 -4.80
C THR A 405 -29.30 -8.20 -5.70
N ALA A 406 -29.42 -9.51 -5.47
CA ALA A 406 -28.84 -10.51 -6.35
C ALA A 406 -29.13 -10.23 -7.84
N GLY A 407 -28.10 -10.31 -8.66
CA GLY A 407 -28.07 -10.00 -10.08
C GLY A 407 -27.72 -8.57 -10.45
N ASP A 408 -27.64 -7.66 -9.50
CA ASP A 408 -27.20 -6.29 -9.79
C ASP A 408 -25.70 -6.25 -10.09
N VAL A 409 -25.34 -5.48 -11.12
CA VAL A 409 -23.96 -5.08 -11.38
C VAL A 409 -23.85 -3.58 -11.12
N VAL A 410 -22.92 -3.18 -10.27
CA VAL A 410 -22.71 -1.80 -9.87
C VAL A 410 -21.38 -1.33 -10.47
N GLU A 411 -21.47 -0.48 -11.49
CA GLU A 411 -20.32 0.21 -12.07
C GLU A 411 -20.01 1.48 -11.27
N PHE A 412 -18.74 1.79 -11.05
CA PHE A 412 -18.31 3.00 -10.37
C PHE A 412 -16.94 3.53 -10.83
N PHE A 413 -16.74 4.83 -10.68
CA PHE A 413 -15.46 5.50 -10.81
C PHE A 413 -15.44 6.79 -9.98
N TYR A 414 -14.27 7.39 -9.79
CA TYR A 414 -14.12 8.60 -8.97
C TYR A 414 -13.68 9.80 -9.78
N GLY A 415 -13.93 10.97 -9.23
CA GLY A 415 -13.47 12.23 -9.80
C GLY A 415 -13.44 13.33 -8.76
N ALA A 416 -12.52 14.25 -8.93
CA ALA A 416 -12.25 15.31 -7.97
C ALA A 416 -11.83 16.58 -8.70
N THR A 417 -12.22 17.72 -8.13
CA THR A 417 -11.93 19.04 -8.68
C THR A 417 -10.97 19.79 -7.76
N SER A 418 -9.88 20.33 -8.33
CA SER A 418 -8.94 21.19 -7.62
C SER A 418 -9.53 22.57 -7.31
N THR A 419 -8.90 23.30 -6.39
CA THR A 419 -9.21 24.73 -6.14
C THR A 419 -8.98 25.61 -7.37
N SER A 420 -8.15 25.18 -8.33
CA SER A 420 -7.94 25.84 -9.62
C SER A 420 -9.02 25.51 -10.67
N GLY A 421 -9.98 24.65 -10.33
CA GLY A 421 -11.08 24.26 -11.21
C GLY A 421 -10.75 23.16 -12.23
N LEU A 422 -9.63 22.46 -12.06
CA LEU A 422 -9.26 21.31 -12.87
C LEU A 422 -9.89 20.05 -12.27
N THR A 423 -10.58 19.26 -13.09
CA THR A 423 -11.21 18.01 -12.63
C THR A 423 -10.54 16.81 -13.26
N SER A 424 -10.07 15.87 -12.46
CA SER A 424 -9.58 14.59 -12.96
C SER A 424 -10.45 13.45 -12.43
N TYR A 425 -10.37 12.33 -13.13
CA TYR A 425 -11.15 11.13 -12.86
C TYR A 425 -10.21 9.95 -12.73
N CYS A 426 -10.46 9.02 -11.81
CA CYS A 426 -9.79 7.73 -11.76
C CYS A 426 -10.78 6.57 -11.94
N SER A 427 -10.33 5.56 -12.68
CA SER A 427 -11.15 4.42 -13.09
C SER A 427 -10.27 3.15 -13.24
N GLY A 428 -10.88 2.02 -13.57
CA GLY A 428 -10.23 0.72 -13.71
C GLY A 428 -9.92 0.03 -12.39
N ASN A 429 -9.62 -1.28 -12.46
CA ASN A 429 -9.58 -2.15 -11.28
C ASN A 429 -8.57 -1.74 -10.19
N SER A 430 -7.53 -1.00 -10.55
CA SER A 430 -6.54 -0.48 -9.60
C SER A 430 -6.62 1.03 -9.34
N LEU A 431 -7.63 1.71 -9.89
CA LEU A 431 -7.81 3.17 -9.83
C LEU A 431 -6.57 3.99 -10.25
N ASN A 432 -5.67 3.39 -11.01
CA ASN A 432 -4.45 4.02 -11.49
C ASN A 432 -4.64 4.71 -12.85
N TYR A 433 -5.80 4.50 -13.50
CA TYR A 433 -6.11 5.12 -14.77
C TYR A 433 -6.75 6.49 -14.54
N VAL A 434 -5.90 7.53 -14.51
CA VAL A 434 -6.29 8.93 -14.28
C VAL A 434 -6.42 9.68 -15.60
N GLN A 435 -7.56 10.31 -15.84
CA GLN A 435 -7.80 11.15 -17.02
C GLN A 435 -8.54 12.45 -16.71
N SER A 436 -8.51 13.36 -17.69
CA SER A 436 -9.24 14.62 -17.70
C SER A 436 -10.68 14.51 -18.23
N ASP A 437 -11.02 13.40 -18.87
CA ASP A 437 -12.29 13.21 -19.58
C ASP A 437 -13.18 12.20 -18.83
N VAL A 438 -14.40 12.63 -18.51
CA VAL A 438 -15.39 11.81 -17.81
C VAL A 438 -15.89 10.66 -18.68
N ASP A 439 -15.96 10.83 -20.01
CA ASP A 439 -16.44 9.79 -20.92
C ASP A 439 -15.44 8.62 -20.95
N VAL A 440 -14.14 8.93 -20.96
CA VAL A 440 -13.07 7.93 -20.88
C VAL A 440 -13.12 7.19 -19.53
N ALA A 441 -13.48 7.86 -18.43
CA ALA A 441 -13.64 7.23 -17.10
C ALA A 441 -14.86 6.34 -17.00
N ALA A 442 -15.98 6.78 -17.57
CA ALA A 442 -17.20 5.99 -17.63
C ALA A 442 -17.05 4.73 -18.50
N ALA A 443 -16.25 4.80 -19.57
CA ALA A 443 -15.95 3.65 -20.42
C ALA A 443 -15.05 2.60 -19.74
N ALA A 444 -14.24 3.01 -18.76
CA ALA A 444 -13.30 2.16 -18.03
C ALA A 444 -13.68 2.00 -16.54
N ALA A 445 -14.96 2.15 -16.20
CA ALA A 445 -15.44 2.07 -14.83
C ALA A 445 -15.10 0.72 -14.18
N SER A 446 -14.82 0.74 -12.88
CA SER A 446 -14.73 -0.47 -12.07
C SER A 446 -16.13 -1.02 -11.83
N GLU A 447 -16.24 -2.30 -11.48
CA GLU A 447 -17.52 -2.91 -11.11
C GLU A 447 -17.41 -3.80 -9.87
N PHE A 448 -18.56 -3.99 -9.22
CA PHE A 448 -18.78 -5.13 -8.35
C PHE A 448 -20.18 -5.70 -8.58
N THR A 449 -20.34 -6.99 -8.33
CA THR A 449 -21.56 -7.74 -8.61
C THR A 449 -22.14 -8.33 -7.32
N ILE A 450 -23.47 -8.30 -7.21
CA ILE A 450 -24.19 -9.09 -6.19
C ILE A 450 -24.61 -10.41 -6.83
N LEU A 451 -23.95 -11.50 -6.47
CA LEU A 451 -24.22 -12.84 -6.99
C LEU A 451 -25.31 -13.57 -6.18
N PRO A 452 -26.03 -14.53 -6.77
CA PRO A 452 -25.94 -14.98 -8.17
C PRO A 452 -26.58 -14.01 -9.16
N LEU A 453 -26.18 -14.07 -10.43
CA LEU A 453 -26.92 -13.45 -11.51
C LEU A 453 -28.22 -14.21 -11.79
N ALA A 454 -29.25 -13.49 -12.24
CA ALA A 454 -30.60 -14.06 -12.39
C ALA A 454 -30.59 -15.35 -13.25
N PRO A 455 -31.23 -16.43 -12.79
CA PRO A 455 -31.17 -17.72 -13.47
C PRO A 455 -31.83 -17.66 -14.85
N GLY A 456 -31.15 -18.20 -15.88
CA GLY A 456 -31.75 -18.42 -17.21
C GLY A 456 -30.90 -18.02 -18.41
N SER A 457 -29.74 -17.39 -18.21
CA SER A 457 -28.77 -17.16 -19.28
C SER A 457 -27.83 -18.37 -19.45
N PRO A 458 -27.39 -18.72 -20.67
CA PRO A 458 -26.41 -19.80 -20.87
C PRO A 458 -25.12 -19.53 -20.09
N GLY A 459 -24.77 -20.43 -19.16
CA GLY A 459 -23.55 -20.34 -18.36
C GLY A 459 -23.73 -19.92 -16.91
N THR A 460 -24.90 -19.43 -16.51
CA THR A 460 -25.14 -18.98 -15.12
C THR A 460 -25.15 -20.11 -14.09
N ASP A 461 -25.05 -21.38 -14.52
CA ASP A 461 -24.83 -22.52 -13.62
C ASP A 461 -23.33 -22.80 -13.37
N ILE A 462 -22.44 -21.90 -13.81
CA ILE A 462 -21.00 -21.92 -13.56
C ILE A 462 -20.64 -20.64 -12.81
N LEU A 463 -19.98 -20.78 -11.66
CA LEU A 463 -19.31 -19.69 -10.97
C LEU A 463 -17.81 -19.72 -11.34
N TYR A 464 -17.33 -18.70 -12.02
CA TYR A 464 -15.92 -18.45 -12.26
C TYR A 464 -15.36 -17.50 -11.18
N VAL A 465 -14.47 -18.00 -10.35
CA VAL A 465 -13.75 -17.21 -9.34
C VAL A 465 -12.42 -16.77 -9.94
N ASP A 466 -12.33 -15.49 -10.28
CA ASP A 466 -11.09 -14.86 -10.72
C ASP A 466 -10.24 -14.50 -9.50
N GLY A 467 -9.52 -15.50 -9.00
CA GLY A 467 -8.55 -15.36 -7.92
C GLY A 467 -7.28 -14.63 -8.34
N MET A 468 -7.15 -14.17 -9.58
CA MET A 468 -6.01 -13.40 -10.09
C MET A 468 -6.45 -12.12 -10.81
N ASP A 469 -7.56 -11.51 -10.37
CA ASP A 469 -8.09 -10.31 -10.99
C ASP A 469 -7.00 -9.23 -11.17
N GLY A 470 -6.98 -8.63 -12.37
CA GLY A 470 -5.99 -7.63 -12.78
C GLY A 470 -4.60 -8.16 -13.14
N ARG A 471 -4.35 -9.48 -13.15
CA ARG A 471 -3.02 -10.07 -13.45
C ARG A 471 -2.92 -10.89 -14.75
N GLY A 472 -3.93 -10.79 -15.61
CA GLY A 472 -3.81 -11.16 -17.03
C GLY A 472 -4.27 -12.56 -17.42
N ALA A 473 -4.68 -13.43 -16.48
CA ALA A 473 -5.36 -14.67 -16.84
C ALA A 473 -6.79 -14.45 -17.36
N GLN A 474 -7.40 -13.31 -17.01
CA GLN A 474 -8.76 -12.96 -17.42
C GLN A 474 -8.98 -13.04 -18.93
N VAL A 475 -8.07 -12.50 -19.77
CA VAL A 475 -8.22 -12.54 -21.24
C VAL A 475 -8.29 -13.96 -21.78
N TYR A 476 -7.55 -14.89 -21.16
CA TYR A 476 -7.59 -16.31 -21.54
C TYR A 476 -8.97 -16.92 -21.24
N TRP A 477 -9.49 -16.69 -20.03
CA TRP A 477 -10.79 -17.22 -19.61
C TRP A 477 -11.96 -16.58 -20.35
N ASP A 478 -11.96 -15.25 -20.51
CA ASP A 478 -12.98 -14.52 -21.26
C ASP A 478 -13.06 -15.05 -22.71
N THR A 479 -11.90 -15.23 -23.36
CA THR A 479 -11.83 -15.81 -24.72
C THR A 479 -12.36 -17.25 -24.74
N ALA A 480 -12.04 -18.05 -23.72
CA ALA A 480 -12.50 -19.43 -23.64
C ALA A 480 -14.03 -19.50 -23.45
N PHE A 481 -14.60 -18.67 -22.57
CA PHE A 481 -16.04 -18.60 -22.36
C PHE A 481 -16.77 -18.09 -23.61
N GLU A 482 -16.24 -17.06 -24.27
CA GLU A 482 -16.76 -16.58 -25.55
C GLU A 482 -16.78 -17.68 -26.61
N GLN A 483 -15.70 -18.44 -26.77
CA GLN A 483 -15.61 -19.55 -27.73
C GLN A 483 -16.58 -20.69 -27.42
N LEU A 484 -16.86 -20.92 -26.14
CA LEU A 484 -17.84 -21.90 -25.69
C LEU A 484 -19.29 -21.38 -25.77
N GLY A 485 -19.49 -20.09 -26.10
CA GLY A 485 -20.80 -19.45 -26.14
C GLY A 485 -21.47 -19.42 -24.76
N THR A 486 -20.68 -19.32 -23.69
CA THR A 486 -21.13 -19.31 -22.30
C THR A 486 -20.72 -18.01 -21.63
N THR A 487 -21.46 -17.57 -20.63
CA THR A 487 -21.11 -16.42 -19.80
C THR A 487 -21.33 -16.83 -18.35
N PRO A 488 -20.28 -17.30 -17.65
CA PRO A 488 -20.41 -17.70 -16.26
C PRO A 488 -20.67 -16.48 -15.38
N ASP A 489 -21.23 -16.74 -14.20
CA ASP A 489 -21.20 -15.77 -13.12
C ASP A 489 -19.74 -15.60 -12.68
N ARG A 490 -19.28 -14.36 -12.54
CA ARG A 490 -17.89 -14.05 -12.22
C ARG A 490 -17.79 -13.45 -10.82
N TYR A 491 -16.81 -13.91 -10.05
CA TYR A 491 -16.43 -13.36 -8.75
C TYR A 491 -14.97 -12.90 -8.80
N ASP A 492 -14.75 -11.60 -8.73
CA ASP A 492 -13.44 -10.96 -8.86
C ASP A 492 -12.77 -10.77 -7.51
N VAL A 493 -11.75 -11.57 -7.18
CA VAL A 493 -11.02 -11.41 -5.93
C VAL A 493 -10.08 -10.19 -6.04
N ARG A 494 -10.53 -9.02 -5.57
CA ARG A 494 -9.74 -7.78 -5.56
C ARG A 494 -8.44 -7.96 -4.76
N ALA A 495 -7.31 -7.49 -5.28
CA ALA A 495 -6.01 -7.56 -4.58
C ALA A 495 -5.63 -8.96 -4.05
N PRO A 496 -5.68 -10.02 -4.87
CA PRO A 496 -5.70 -11.38 -4.36
C PRO A 496 -4.38 -11.80 -3.67
N THR A 497 -3.27 -11.09 -3.95
CA THR A 497 -1.99 -11.25 -3.26
C THR A 497 -1.93 -10.68 -1.84
N SER A 498 -2.92 -9.89 -1.44
CA SER A 498 -2.94 -9.29 -0.10
C SER A 498 -3.37 -10.29 0.98
N GLY A 499 -4.10 -11.35 0.61
CA GLY A 499 -4.63 -12.34 1.54
C GLY A 499 -5.69 -11.81 2.51
N VAL A 500 -6.27 -10.62 2.26
CA VAL A 500 -7.17 -9.93 3.20
C VAL A 500 -8.62 -10.45 3.26
N GLY A 501 -8.83 -11.75 3.01
CA GLY A 501 -10.10 -12.44 3.29
C GLY A 501 -11.30 -12.08 2.41
N ASN A 502 -11.07 -11.50 1.24
CA ASN A 502 -12.11 -11.05 0.31
C ASN A 502 -12.54 -12.09 -0.74
N ARG A 503 -12.20 -13.36 -0.52
CA ARG A 503 -12.58 -14.48 -1.39
C ARG A 503 -14.01 -14.96 -1.08
N PRO A 504 -14.61 -15.80 -1.94
CA PRO A 504 -15.96 -16.33 -1.72
C PRO A 504 -16.22 -16.88 -0.30
N GLY A 505 -15.25 -17.54 0.34
CA GLY A 505 -15.39 -18.06 1.71
C GLY A 505 -15.63 -16.99 2.77
N GLY A 506 -15.31 -15.73 2.49
CA GLY A 506 -15.61 -14.59 3.37
C GLY A 506 -16.92 -13.86 3.02
N ARG A 507 -17.59 -14.21 1.92
CA ARG A 507 -18.82 -13.52 1.44
C ARG A 507 -20.04 -14.42 1.37
N VAL A 508 -19.87 -15.71 1.10
CA VAL A 508 -20.97 -16.69 1.08
C VAL A 508 -21.37 -17.01 2.51
N THR A 509 -22.65 -16.83 2.82
CA THR A 509 -23.21 -17.10 4.16
C THR A 509 -23.95 -18.43 4.22
N ASP A 510 -24.53 -18.89 3.10
CA ASP A 510 -25.14 -20.21 2.97
C ASP A 510 -24.73 -20.88 1.65
N VAL A 511 -23.82 -21.85 1.73
CA VAL A 511 -23.33 -22.60 0.57
C VAL A 511 -24.46 -23.37 -0.13
N VAL A 512 -25.44 -23.89 0.60
CA VAL A 512 -26.51 -24.70 0.00
C VAL A 512 -27.40 -23.84 -0.88
N THR A 513 -27.85 -22.70 -0.34
CA THR A 513 -28.76 -21.81 -1.05
C THR A 513 -28.03 -21.00 -2.12
N GLN A 514 -26.90 -20.38 -1.78
CA GLN A 514 -26.24 -19.41 -2.64
C GLN A 514 -25.35 -20.07 -3.69
N LEU A 515 -24.73 -21.21 -3.37
CA LEU A 515 -23.87 -21.93 -4.32
C LEU A 515 -24.56 -23.16 -4.91
N ASN A 516 -24.87 -24.19 -4.12
CA ASN A 516 -25.43 -25.44 -4.67
C ASN A 516 -26.80 -25.24 -5.34
N GLY A 517 -27.58 -24.26 -4.90
CA GLY A 517 -28.85 -23.90 -5.52
C GLY A 517 -28.71 -23.27 -6.90
N ASN A 518 -27.59 -22.62 -7.19
CA ASN A 518 -27.39 -21.80 -8.40
C ASN A 518 -26.35 -22.38 -9.36
N TYR A 519 -25.27 -22.96 -8.83
CA TYR A 519 -24.11 -23.41 -9.60
C TYR A 519 -23.91 -24.92 -9.51
N LYS A 520 -23.58 -25.52 -10.65
CA LYS A 520 -23.13 -26.91 -10.76
C LYS A 520 -21.62 -27.04 -10.77
N VAL A 521 -20.92 -25.97 -11.16
CA VAL A 521 -19.47 -25.94 -11.31
C VAL A 521 -18.94 -24.65 -10.72
N ILE A 522 -17.87 -24.77 -9.93
CA ILE A 522 -17.01 -23.65 -9.57
C ILE A 522 -15.69 -23.83 -10.32
N LEU A 523 -15.37 -22.87 -11.19
CA LEU A 523 -14.07 -22.76 -11.84
C LEU A 523 -13.26 -21.74 -11.05
N TRP A 524 -12.20 -22.19 -10.38
CA TRP A 524 -11.39 -21.33 -9.53
C TRP A 524 -10.01 -21.12 -10.14
N ASP A 525 -9.69 -19.90 -10.56
CA ASP A 525 -8.37 -19.54 -11.07
C ASP A 525 -7.54 -18.86 -9.98
N CYS A 526 -6.46 -19.49 -9.55
CA CYS A 526 -5.48 -18.92 -8.63
C CYS A 526 -4.15 -18.60 -9.30
N GLY A 527 -3.96 -18.96 -10.58
CA GLY A 527 -2.67 -19.10 -11.25
C GLY A 527 -1.46 -19.31 -10.34
N ASP A 528 -0.55 -18.34 -10.30
CA ASP A 528 0.75 -18.44 -9.61
C ASP A 528 0.85 -17.59 -8.32
N ILE A 529 -0.26 -17.05 -7.82
CA ILE A 529 -0.22 -16.21 -6.63
C ILE A 529 -0.18 -17.04 -5.34
N THR A 530 0.43 -16.47 -4.31
CA THR A 530 0.27 -16.93 -2.93
C THR A 530 -0.34 -15.77 -2.12
N PRO A 531 -1.44 -15.96 -1.36
CA PRO A 531 -2.18 -17.22 -1.16
C PRO A 531 -3.16 -17.55 -2.31
N THR A 532 -3.42 -18.84 -2.55
CA THR A 532 -4.37 -19.32 -3.58
C THR A 532 -5.80 -19.46 -3.04
N LEU A 533 -5.95 -20.08 -1.87
CA LEU A 533 -7.20 -20.30 -1.14
C LEU A 533 -6.98 -19.92 0.32
N GLY A 534 -7.98 -19.30 0.94
CA GLY A 534 -7.95 -19.00 2.37
C GLY A 534 -8.33 -20.22 3.21
N ASP A 535 -7.67 -20.37 4.35
CA ASP A 535 -7.92 -21.43 5.33
C ASP A 535 -8.71 -20.97 6.58
N GLY A 536 -9.09 -19.69 6.63
CA GLY A 536 -9.81 -19.09 7.75
C GLY A 536 -9.05 -19.06 9.08
N THR A 537 -7.76 -19.39 9.11
CA THR A 537 -7.01 -19.56 10.37
C THR A 537 -6.25 -18.32 10.83
N SER A 538 -5.98 -17.37 9.93
CA SER A 538 -5.25 -16.14 10.26
C SER A 538 -6.19 -14.95 10.50
N SER A 539 -5.75 -13.97 11.29
CA SER A 539 -6.54 -12.76 11.57
C SER A 539 -6.73 -11.86 10.34
N THR A 540 -5.90 -12.03 9.31
CA THR A 540 -5.96 -11.27 8.05
C THR A 540 -6.71 -12.02 6.95
N GLU A 541 -6.61 -13.35 6.89
CA GLU A 541 -7.25 -14.20 5.89
C GLU A 541 -8.51 -14.86 6.48
N LYS A 542 -9.62 -14.13 6.37
CA LYS A 542 -10.91 -14.51 6.97
C LYS A 542 -11.68 -15.56 6.18
N SER A 543 -11.35 -15.74 4.90
CA SER A 543 -12.08 -16.67 4.05
C SER A 543 -11.62 -18.09 4.38
N ASP A 544 -12.56 -18.95 4.74
CA ASP A 544 -12.34 -20.40 4.79
C ASP A 544 -12.85 -21.01 3.48
N ASP A 545 -12.08 -20.80 2.42
CA ASP A 545 -12.42 -21.26 1.07
C ASP A 545 -12.36 -22.79 0.99
N TYR A 546 -11.49 -23.43 1.80
CA TYR A 546 -11.45 -24.88 1.90
C TYR A 546 -12.75 -25.46 2.46
N ALA A 547 -13.29 -24.89 3.55
CA ALA A 547 -14.57 -25.34 4.09
C ALA A 547 -15.72 -25.07 3.12
N LEU A 548 -15.72 -23.92 2.43
CA LEU A 548 -16.71 -23.60 1.40
C LEU A 548 -16.69 -24.64 0.28
N ILE A 549 -15.53 -24.92 -0.31
CA ILE A 549 -15.38 -25.89 -1.41
C ILE A 549 -15.77 -27.30 -0.95
N ASN A 550 -15.33 -27.72 0.24
CA ASN A 550 -15.71 -29.03 0.79
C ASN A 550 -17.23 -29.16 0.97
N THR A 551 -17.90 -28.09 1.42
CA THR A 551 -19.36 -28.08 1.58
C THR A 551 -20.05 -28.13 0.22
N PHE A 552 -19.55 -27.38 -0.77
CA PHE A 552 -20.09 -27.38 -2.12
C PHE A 552 -19.99 -28.76 -2.79
N LEU A 553 -18.85 -29.47 -2.63
CA LEU A 553 -18.58 -30.80 -3.21
C LEU A 553 -19.24 -31.98 -2.49
N ALA A 554 -19.71 -31.79 -1.25
CA ALA A 554 -20.32 -32.85 -0.45
C ALA A 554 -21.81 -33.10 -0.80
N ASN A 555 -22.37 -32.27 -1.69
CA ASN A 555 -23.68 -32.47 -2.34
C ASN A 555 -23.52 -33.20 -3.68
#